data_AF-A0A6P2AHC6-F1
#
_entry.id   AF-A0A6P2AHC6-F1
#
_cell.length_a   1.000
_cell.length_b   1.000
_cell.length_c   1.000
_cell.angle_alpha   90.00
_cell.angle_beta   90.00
_cell.angle_gamma   90.00
#
_symmetry.space_group_name_H-M   'P 1'
#
loop_
_entity.id
_entity.type
_entity.pdbx_description
1 polymer ?
#
loop_
_entity_poly.entity_id
_entity_poly.type
_entity_poly.pdbx_seq_one_letter_code
_entity_poly.pdbx_strand_id
1 'polypeptide(L)'
;MSNFTRQEYDSRGAIAVPSDPCGIARIEQSLPELYELTLSITSVGTGLNSHPDFAVKAAEAYCVAASQGNFELNVFKPVIIHNFLHSVELLRDACRCFTDYLVVGIEVNETKINEFLNNSLMLVTALNPHIGYDRSAQIAKKAYQEGKTLKQAGIELGFLTEAEFDHWVRPEKMIKNI
;
A
#
# COMPACT_ATOMS: atom_id res chain seq x y z
N MET A 1 24.71 -6.07 -5.42
CA MET A 1 24.44 -4.77 -4.77
C MET A 1 23.68 -3.91 -5.77
N SER A 2 22.36 -4.04 -5.83
CA SER A 2 21.49 -3.29 -6.75
C SER A 2 20.63 -2.31 -5.97
N ASN A 3 20.64 -1.08 -6.44
CA ASN A 3 20.15 0.14 -5.80
C ASN A 3 18.67 0.06 -5.43
N PHE A 4 18.39 0.07 -4.13
CA PHE A 4 17.09 0.43 -3.56
C PHE A 4 17.02 1.95 -3.43
N THR A 5 16.60 2.68 -4.47
CA THR A 5 16.21 4.10 -4.35
C THR A 5 15.49 4.61 -5.60
N ARG A 6 14.15 4.64 -5.54
CA ARG A 6 13.29 5.81 -5.86
C ARG A 6 11.82 5.37 -5.87
N GLN A 7 11.07 5.84 -4.87
CA GLN A 7 9.62 5.94 -5.00
C GLN A 7 9.35 7.06 -6.01
N GLU A 8 8.79 6.71 -7.16
CA GLU A 8 8.20 7.69 -8.08
C GLU A 8 6.94 8.23 -7.40
N TYR A 9 6.70 9.53 -7.49
CA TYR A 9 5.50 10.22 -7.00
C TYR A 9 4.73 10.70 -8.24
N ASP A 10 3.39 10.70 -8.22
CA ASP A 10 2.62 11.24 -9.35
C ASP A 10 2.67 12.79 -9.38
N SER A 11 2.06 13.41 -10.41
CA SER A 11 2.05 14.88 -10.58
C SER A 11 1.26 15.66 -9.52
N ARG A 12 0.72 14.98 -8.50
CA ARG A 12 -0.04 15.49 -7.36
C ARG A 12 0.55 14.97 -6.04
N GLY A 13 1.83 14.56 -6.11
CA GLY A 13 2.47 13.43 -5.46
C GLY A 13 1.87 12.83 -4.20
N ALA A 14 0.68 12.24 -4.30
CA ALA A 14 0.37 11.14 -3.38
C ALA A 14 1.55 10.13 -3.42
N ILE A 15 1.81 9.40 -2.31
CA ILE A 15 2.60 8.14 -2.38
C ILE A 15 2.12 7.48 -3.64
N ALA A 16 2.98 7.25 -4.65
CA ALA A 16 2.50 6.71 -5.91
C ALA A 16 1.67 5.50 -5.55
N VAL A 17 0.37 5.67 -5.73
CA VAL A 17 -0.55 4.57 -5.74
C VAL A 17 0.12 3.64 -6.74
N PRO A 18 0.42 2.39 -6.37
CA PRO A 18 1.01 1.46 -7.32
C PRO A 18 0.23 1.66 -8.61
N SER A 19 0.90 1.73 -9.77
CA SER A 19 0.25 1.97 -11.07
C SER A 19 -0.97 1.06 -11.32
N ASP A 20 -1.11 0.03 -10.49
CA ASP A 20 -2.24 -0.83 -10.31
C ASP A 20 -2.65 -0.99 -8.81
N PRO A 21 -3.51 -0.11 -8.25
CA PRO A 21 -3.93 -0.17 -6.83
C PRO A 21 -4.72 -1.43 -6.47
N CYS A 22 -5.29 -2.10 -7.46
CA CYS A 22 -6.22 -3.22 -7.30
C CYS A 22 -5.63 -4.55 -7.82
N GLY A 23 -4.39 -4.57 -8.30
CA GLY A 23 -3.77 -5.77 -8.87
C GLY A 23 -4.38 -6.21 -10.22
N ILE A 24 -5.26 -5.38 -10.81
CA ILE A 24 -5.98 -5.68 -12.05
C ILE A 24 -5.02 -5.71 -13.23
N ALA A 25 -4.12 -4.74 -13.36
CA ALA A 25 -3.15 -4.71 -14.45
C ALA A 25 -2.23 -5.93 -14.43
N ARG A 26 -1.86 -6.43 -13.23
CA ARG A 26 -1.09 -7.67 -13.10
C ARG A 26 -1.88 -8.91 -13.55
N ILE A 27 -3.17 -8.97 -13.22
CA ILE A 27 -4.05 -10.05 -13.69
C ILE A 27 -4.17 -9.97 -15.22
N GLU A 28 -4.45 -8.78 -15.77
CA GLU A 28 -4.55 -8.55 -17.22
C GLU A 28 -3.28 -8.92 -17.98
N GLN A 29 -2.10 -8.64 -17.41
CA GLN A 29 -0.80 -9.03 -18.00
C GLN A 29 -0.59 -10.54 -18.10
N SER A 30 -1.23 -11.33 -17.23
CA SER A 30 -1.15 -12.81 -17.27
C SER A 30 -2.18 -13.47 -18.20
N LEU A 31 -3.20 -12.73 -18.65
CA LEU A 31 -4.25 -13.27 -19.53
C LEU A 31 -3.73 -13.75 -20.89
N PRO A 32 -2.79 -13.07 -21.57
CA PRO A 32 -2.27 -13.54 -22.85
C PRO A 32 -1.68 -14.96 -22.78
N GLU A 33 -0.92 -15.28 -21.73
CA GLU A 33 -0.34 -16.61 -21.50
C GLU A 33 -1.43 -17.67 -21.22
N LEU A 34 -2.52 -17.29 -20.57
CA LEU A 34 -3.65 -18.19 -20.28
C LEU A 34 -4.50 -18.50 -21.53
N TYR A 35 -4.52 -17.58 -22.50
CA TYR A 35 -5.21 -17.76 -23.77
C TYR A 35 -4.42 -18.60 -24.79
N GLU A 36 -3.15 -18.91 -24.51
CA GLU A 36 -2.38 -19.88 -25.30
C GLU A 36 -2.91 -21.30 -25.04
N LEU A 37 -3.82 -21.72 -25.91
CA LEU A 37 -4.42 -23.05 -25.85
C LEU A 37 -3.51 -24.07 -26.52
N THR A 38 -3.12 -25.13 -25.80
CA THR A 38 -2.42 -26.30 -26.34
C THR A 38 -3.37 -27.25 -27.11
N LEU A 39 -4.46 -26.73 -27.66
CA LEU A 39 -5.35 -27.47 -28.53
C LEU A 39 -4.58 -27.85 -29.80
N SER A 40 -4.34 -29.16 -29.99
CA SER A 40 -3.63 -29.80 -31.12
C SER A 40 -2.19 -30.28 -30.87
N ILE A 41 -1.63 -30.23 -29.66
CA ILE A 41 -0.45 -31.06 -29.36
C ILE A 41 -0.92 -32.52 -29.18
N THR A 42 -0.59 -33.38 -30.13
CA THR A 42 -0.75 -34.83 -29.97
C THR A 42 0.19 -35.35 -28.87
N SER A 43 0.17 -36.65 -28.58
CA SER A 43 0.68 -37.29 -27.36
C SER A 43 2.11 -36.97 -26.88
N VAL A 44 2.96 -36.29 -27.65
CA VAL A 44 4.39 -36.08 -27.33
C VAL A 44 4.92 -34.67 -27.65
N GLY A 45 4.07 -33.74 -28.11
CA GLY A 45 4.38 -32.29 -28.16
C GLY A 45 5.69 -31.84 -28.85
N THR A 46 6.09 -32.43 -29.99
CA THR A 46 7.45 -32.25 -30.58
C THR A 46 7.73 -30.91 -31.31
N GLY A 47 7.18 -29.78 -30.86
CA GLY A 47 7.51 -28.46 -31.41
C GLY A 47 8.91 -27.97 -31.00
N LEU A 48 9.84 -27.86 -31.96
CA LEU A 48 11.28 -27.59 -31.80
C LEU A 48 11.61 -26.10 -31.46
N ASN A 49 12.58 -25.87 -30.55
CA ASN A 49 13.29 -24.62 -30.11
C ASN A 49 12.69 -23.75 -28.96
N SER A 50 13.34 -23.73 -27.76
CA SER A 50 13.77 -22.50 -26.99
C SER A 50 14.20 -22.73 -25.52
N HIS A 51 14.89 -21.73 -24.94
CA HIS A 51 16.02 -21.75 -23.97
C HIS A 51 15.67 -21.62 -22.45
N PRO A 52 16.55 -22.05 -21.52
CA PRO A 52 16.17 -22.55 -20.20
C PRO A 52 16.49 -21.67 -18.98
N ASP A 53 15.92 -20.45 -18.86
CA ASP A 53 16.00 -19.71 -17.60
C ASP A 53 14.73 -18.89 -17.32
N PHE A 54 13.82 -19.39 -16.47
CA PHE A 54 12.70 -18.59 -15.94
C PHE A 54 12.33 -18.94 -14.49
N ALA A 55 13.28 -18.59 -13.61
CA ALA A 55 13.17 -18.14 -12.23
C ALA A 55 11.76 -18.12 -11.57
N VAL A 56 11.47 -18.99 -10.58
CA VAL A 56 11.81 -18.86 -9.15
C VAL A 56 10.88 -17.89 -8.37
N LYS A 57 9.97 -18.50 -7.56
CA LYS A 57 9.31 -17.99 -6.32
C LYS A 57 7.89 -17.38 -6.34
N ALA A 58 6.89 -18.12 -6.83
CA ALA A 58 5.49 -18.00 -6.41
C ALA A 58 4.87 -19.36 -5.96
N ALA A 59 5.70 -20.24 -5.38
CA ALA A 59 5.98 -21.54 -6.01
C ALA A 59 5.64 -22.83 -5.24
N GLU A 60 4.94 -22.79 -4.10
CA GLU A 60 5.00 -23.98 -3.23
C GLU A 60 3.99 -25.09 -3.58
N ALA A 61 2.67 -24.90 -3.57
CA ALA A 61 1.76 -25.98 -3.99
C ALA A 61 1.62 -26.08 -5.52
N TYR A 62 1.41 -24.93 -6.17
CA TYR A 62 1.34 -24.81 -7.63
C TYR A 62 2.68 -25.19 -8.29
N CYS A 63 3.84 -24.70 -7.80
CA CYS A 63 5.11 -25.12 -8.39
C CYS A 63 5.70 -26.42 -7.85
N VAL A 64 5.27 -27.00 -6.72
CA VAL A 64 5.56 -28.43 -6.50
C VAL A 64 4.85 -29.25 -7.58
N ALA A 65 3.55 -29.04 -7.80
CA ALA A 65 2.83 -29.73 -8.88
C ALA A 65 3.41 -29.43 -10.27
N ALA A 66 3.76 -28.16 -10.56
CA ALA A 66 4.32 -27.76 -11.85
C ALA A 66 5.77 -28.26 -12.06
N SER A 67 6.58 -28.35 -10.98
CA SER A 67 7.98 -28.85 -11.05
C SER A 67 8.11 -30.37 -11.08
N GLN A 68 7.07 -31.11 -10.69
CA GLN A 68 7.03 -32.58 -10.72
C GLN A 68 6.56 -33.13 -12.09
N GLY A 69 6.70 -32.35 -13.16
CA GLY A 69 6.55 -32.87 -14.53
C GLY A 69 7.67 -33.86 -14.84
N ASN A 70 7.31 -35.07 -15.25
CA ASN A 70 8.28 -36.07 -15.67
C ASN A 70 8.19 -36.25 -17.19
N PHE A 71 9.33 -36.04 -17.87
CA PHE A 71 9.47 -36.14 -19.32
C PHE A 71 8.46 -35.24 -20.06
N GLU A 72 7.67 -35.80 -20.98
CA GLU A 72 6.86 -35.04 -21.92
C GLU A 72 5.51 -34.55 -21.35
N LEU A 73 5.14 -34.96 -20.13
CA LEU A 73 3.84 -34.65 -19.56
C LEU A 73 3.88 -34.34 -18.06
N ASN A 74 3.32 -33.20 -17.69
CA ASN A 74 2.93 -32.95 -16.30
C ASN A 74 1.56 -33.59 -16.02
N VAL A 75 1.52 -34.58 -15.13
CA VAL A 75 0.30 -35.31 -14.71
C VAL A 75 -0.45 -34.65 -13.56
N PHE A 76 0.10 -33.58 -12.96
CA PHE A 76 -0.51 -32.83 -11.85
C PHE A 76 -1.49 -31.75 -12.32
N LYS A 77 -1.80 -31.68 -13.63
CA LYS A 77 -2.77 -30.73 -14.21
C LYS A 77 -4.08 -30.62 -13.42
N PRO A 78 -4.70 -31.72 -12.91
CA PRO A 78 -5.93 -31.62 -12.12
C PRO A 78 -5.76 -30.85 -10.80
N VAL A 79 -4.64 -31.04 -10.10
CA VAL A 79 -4.34 -30.33 -8.84
C VAL A 79 -4.02 -28.86 -9.13
N ILE A 80 -3.32 -28.59 -10.22
CA ILE A 80 -2.96 -27.24 -10.66
C ILE A 80 -4.22 -26.42 -10.95
N ILE A 81 -5.11 -26.92 -11.82
CA ILE A 81 -6.31 -26.17 -12.20
C ILE A 81 -7.30 -26.05 -11.03
N HIS A 82 -7.41 -27.07 -10.18
CA HIS A 82 -8.26 -27.03 -8.99
C HIS A 82 -7.81 -25.92 -8.02
N ASN A 83 -6.53 -25.87 -7.67
CA ASN A 83 -6.03 -24.84 -6.75
C ASN A 83 -6.12 -23.43 -7.35
N PHE A 84 -5.89 -23.30 -8.66
CA PHE A 84 -6.04 -22.03 -9.36
C PHE A 84 -7.49 -21.51 -9.31
N LEU A 85 -8.46 -22.31 -9.76
CA LEU A 85 -9.87 -21.92 -9.77
C LEU A 85 -10.40 -21.68 -8.35
N HIS A 86 -10.03 -22.54 -7.39
CA HIS A 86 -10.44 -22.36 -6.00
C HIS A 86 -9.91 -21.04 -5.41
N SER A 87 -8.68 -20.66 -5.71
CA SER A 87 -8.11 -19.38 -5.26
C SER A 87 -8.83 -18.19 -5.89
N VAL A 88 -9.16 -18.27 -7.18
CA VAL A 88 -9.94 -17.23 -7.89
C VAL A 88 -11.32 -17.07 -7.27
N GLU A 89 -12.02 -18.16 -6.97
CA GLU A 89 -13.33 -18.13 -6.33
C GLU A 89 -13.28 -17.51 -4.93
N LEU A 90 -12.33 -17.95 -4.10
CA LEU A 90 -12.15 -17.41 -2.75
C LEU A 90 -11.85 -15.91 -2.78
N LEU A 91 -10.93 -15.47 -3.63
CA LEU A 91 -10.58 -14.05 -3.75
C LEU A 91 -11.75 -13.22 -4.28
N ARG A 92 -12.45 -13.71 -5.31
CA ARG A 92 -13.64 -13.05 -5.86
C ARG A 92 -14.69 -12.85 -4.76
N ASP A 93 -15.03 -13.91 -4.04
CA ASP A 93 -16.11 -13.86 -3.06
C ASP A 93 -15.69 -13.07 -1.82
N ALA A 94 -14.45 -13.19 -1.37
CA ALA A 94 -13.91 -12.40 -0.27
C ALA A 94 -13.89 -10.90 -0.59
N CYS A 95 -13.42 -10.51 -1.78
CA CYS A 95 -13.42 -9.10 -2.20
C CYS A 95 -14.84 -8.53 -2.26
N ARG A 96 -15.80 -9.27 -2.84
CA ARG A 96 -17.20 -8.84 -2.90
C ARG A 96 -17.80 -8.69 -1.51
N CYS A 97 -17.68 -9.70 -0.67
CA CYS A 97 -18.17 -9.65 0.70
C CYS A 97 -17.52 -8.51 1.51
N PHE A 98 -16.21 -8.32 1.37
CA PHE A 98 -15.51 -7.23 2.05
C PHE A 98 -16.02 -5.85 1.59
N THR A 99 -16.26 -5.68 0.29
CA THR A 99 -16.84 -4.45 -0.23
C THR A 99 -18.25 -4.22 0.31
N ASP A 100 -19.13 -5.20 0.18
CA ASP A 100 -20.56 -5.06 0.49
C ASP A 100 -20.83 -4.94 2.00
N TYR A 101 -20.11 -5.71 2.82
CA TYR A 101 -20.36 -5.79 4.26
C TYR A 101 -19.45 -4.91 5.12
N LEU A 102 -18.38 -4.32 4.54
CA LEU A 102 -17.46 -3.48 5.30
C LEU A 102 -17.17 -2.17 4.59
N VAL A 103 -16.61 -2.18 3.38
CA VAL A 103 -16.06 -0.96 2.75
C VAL A 103 -17.14 0.07 2.45
N VAL A 104 -18.28 -0.33 1.88
CA VAL A 104 -19.38 0.59 1.54
C VAL A 104 -19.98 1.24 2.79
N GLY A 105 -19.91 0.57 3.94
CA GLY A 105 -20.44 1.06 5.21
C GLY A 105 -19.43 1.83 6.07
N ILE A 106 -18.23 2.14 5.57
CA ILE A 106 -17.24 2.89 6.35
C ILE A 106 -17.73 4.34 6.53
N GLU A 107 -18.00 4.71 7.77
CA GLU A 107 -18.27 6.08 8.17
C GLU A 107 -17.08 6.68 8.94
N VAL A 108 -16.86 7.98 8.74
CA VAL A 108 -15.76 8.71 9.36
C VAL A 108 -16.21 9.22 10.73
N ASN A 109 -15.49 8.83 11.78
CA ASN A 109 -15.68 9.41 13.11
C ASN A 109 -14.91 10.74 13.21
N GLU A 110 -15.55 11.82 12.75
CA GLU A 110 -14.95 13.15 12.72
C GLU A 110 -14.55 13.65 14.11
N THR A 111 -15.36 13.37 15.15
CA THR A 111 -15.08 13.79 16.53
C THR A 111 -13.73 13.26 16.99
N LYS A 112 -13.49 11.96 16.79
CA LYS A 112 -12.25 11.31 17.24
C LYS A 112 -11.05 11.71 16.38
N ILE A 113 -11.25 11.93 15.09
CA ILE A 113 -10.18 12.45 14.21
C ILE A 113 -9.77 13.86 14.65
N ASN A 114 -10.73 14.74 14.92
CA ASN A 114 -10.44 16.10 15.39
C ASN A 114 -9.75 16.09 16.75
N GLU A 115 -10.15 15.19 17.66
CA GLU A 115 -9.45 15.00 18.95
C GLU A 115 -7.98 14.61 18.75
N PHE A 116 -7.71 13.59 17.91
CA PHE A 116 -6.34 13.18 17.62
C PHE A 116 -5.52 14.24 16.91
N LEU A 117 -6.15 14.98 15.97
CA LEU A 117 -5.50 16.05 15.24
C LEU A 117 -5.04 17.17 16.18
N ASN A 118 -5.92 17.62 17.08
CA ASN A 118 -5.63 18.71 18.01
C ASN A 118 -4.66 18.32 19.14
N ASN A 119 -4.63 17.02 19.50
CA ASN A 119 -3.70 16.49 20.49
C ASN A 119 -2.36 16.02 19.88
N SER A 120 -2.21 16.05 18.55
CA SER A 120 -1.00 15.58 17.88
C SER A 120 0.16 16.57 18.04
N LEU A 121 1.31 16.05 18.46
CA LEU A 121 2.55 16.81 18.53
C LEU A 121 3.21 17.02 17.15
N MET A 122 2.74 16.33 16.11
CA MET A 122 3.35 16.36 14.77
C MET A 122 3.14 17.70 14.05
N LEU A 123 2.11 18.45 14.44
CA LEU A 123 1.80 19.77 13.87
C LEU A 123 2.83 20.86 14.26
N VAL A 124 3.72 20.56 15.20
CA VAL A 124 4.75 21.49 15.69
C VAL A 124 5.68 22.00 14.58
N THR A 125 5.89 21.23 13.52
CA THR A 125 6.76 21.62 12.39
C THR A 125 6.24 22.85 11.64
N ALA A 126 4.92 23.09 11.67
CA ALA A 126 4.31 24.31 11.12
C ALA A 126 4.78 25.58 11.84
N LEU A 127 5.25 25.46 13.08
CA LEU A 127 5.76 26.59 13.87
C LEU A 127 7.20 26.98 13.48
N ASN A 128 7.97 26.06 12.88
CA ASN A 128 9.40 26.27 12.60
C ASN A 128 9.71 27.55 11.81
N PRO A 129 8.96 27.93 10.76
CA PRO A 129 9.22 29.16 10.00
C PRO A 129 8.96 30.45 10.80
N HIS A 130 8.16 30.39 11.86
CA HIS A 130 7.71 31.56 12.62
C HIS A 130 8.51 31.77 13.91
N ILE A 131 8.79 30.69 14.64
CA ILE A 131 9.46 30.76 15.96
C ILE A 131 10.84 30.09 15.98
N GLY A 132 11.24 29.42 14.89
CA GLY A 132 12.50 28.68 14.79
C GLY A 132 12.43 27.27 15.37
N TYR A 133 13.32 26.39 14.90
CA TYR A 133 13.33 24.96 15.23
C TYR A 133 13.47 24.70 16.74
N ASP A 134 14.40 25.38 17.42
CA ASP A 134 14.68 25.13 18.84
C ASP A 134 13.49 25.45 19.74
N ARG A 135 12.77 26.55 19.45
CA ARG A 135 11.57 26.95 20.21
C ARG A 135 10.42 25.99 19.95
N SER A 136 10.20 25.58 18.70
CA SER A 136 9.23 24.54 18.34
C SER A 136 9.51 23.22 19.08
N ALA A 137 10.77 22.78 19.09
CA ALA A 137 11.16 21.54 19.77
C ALA A 137 10.93 21.62 21.30
N GLN A 138 11.16 22.78 21.91
CA GLN A 138 10.85 23.01 23.33
C GLN A 138 9.35 22.92 23.62
N ILE A 139 8.49 23.49 22.75
CA ILE A 139 7.03 23.38 22.86
C ILE A 139 6.59 21.91 22.80
N ALA A 140 7.06 21.14 21.81
CA ALA A 140 6.71 19.73 21.68
C ALA A 140 7.18 18.91 22.89
N LYS A 141 8.40 19.15 23.39
CA LYS A 141 8.94 18.43 24.54
C LYS A 141 8.14 18.72 25.81
N LYS A 142 7.78 19.98 26.04
CA LYS A 142 6.94 20.38 27.18
C LYS A 142 5.53 19.80 27.08
N ALA A 143 4.90 19.90 25.91
CA ALA A 143 3.58 19.33 25.64
C ALA A 143 3.54 17.82 25.92
N TYR A 144 4.57 17.08 25.50
CA TYR A 144 4.71 15.65 25.78
C TYR A 144 4.88 15.33 27.27
N GLN A 145 5.76 16.06 27.97
CA GLN A 145 6.05 15.82 29.39
C GLN A 145 4.87 16.14 30.31
N GLU A 146 4.10 17.18 29.97
CA GLU A 146 3.00 17.67 30.80
C GLU A 146 1.62 17.17 30.34
N GLY A 147 1.54 16.40 29.26
CA GLY A 147 0.28 15.89 28.70
C GLY A 147 -0.64 17.01 28.19
N LYS A 148 -0.05 18.08 27.64
CA LYS A 148 -0.76 19.29 27.18
C LYS A 148 -0.79 19.37 25.66
N THR A 149 -1.71 20.17 25.13
CA THR A 149 -1.71 20.50 23.70
C THR A 149 -0.54 21.42 23.33
N LEU A 150 -0.14 21.41 22.05
CA LEU A 150 0.90 22.32 21.56
C LEU A 150 0.52 23.79 21.79
N LYS A 151 -0.77 24.13 21.64
CA LYS A 151 -1.31 25.47 21.88
C LYS A 151 -1.10 25.91 23.33
N GLN A 152 -1.47 25.07 24.30
CA GLN A 152 -1.26 25.34 25.73
C GLN A 152 0.22 25.48 26.09
N ALA A 153 1.06 24.53 25.62
CA ALA A 153 2.48 24.56 25.91
C ALA A 153 3.19 25.79 25.31
N GLY A 154 2.78 26.21 24.10
CA GLY A 154 3.30 27.40 23.43
C GLY A 154 2.95 28.71 24.13
N ILE A 155 1.72 28.83 24.63
CA ILE A 155 1.25 30.00 25.39
C ILE A 155 1.97 30.07 26.75
N GLU A 156 2.09 28.95 27.47
CA GLU A 156 2.77 28.94 28.77
C GLU A 156 4.28 29.25 28.69
N LEU A 157 4.93 28.88 27.58
CA LEU A 157 6.32 29.23 27.32
C LEU A 157 6.48 30.68 26.84
N GLY A 158 5.38 31.38 26.54
CA GLY A 158 5.38 32.74 26.02
C GLY A 158 5.97 32.88 24.62
N PHE A 159 6.00 31.79 23.84
CA PHE A 159 6.59 31.79 22.50
C PHE A 159 5.59 32.18 21.41
N LEU A 160 4.29 32.11 21.71
CA LEU A 160 3.21 32.43 20.78
C LEU A 160 1.92 32.72 21.54
N THR A 161 1.01 33.45 20.89
CA THR A 161 -0.35 33.69 21.36
C THR A 161 -1.33 32.68 20.75
N GLU A 162 -2.53 32.61 21.34
CA GLU A 162 -3.63 31.77 20.81
C GLU A 162 -3.98 32.11 19.35
N ALA A 163 -4.08 33.40 19.02
CA ALA A 163 -4.40 33.85 17.67
C ALA A 163 -3.30 33.50 16.64
N GLU A 164 -2.04 33.58 17.05
CA GLU A 164 -0.91 33.18 16.21
C GLU A 164 -0.88 31.67 15.97
N PHE A 165 -1.18 30.87 16.99
CA PHE A 165 -1.26 29.41 16.85
C PHE A 165 -2.31 29.01 15.80
N ASP A 166 -3.53 29.54 15.94
CA ASP A 166 -4.64 29.20 15.05
C ASP A 166 -4.41 29.72 13.62
N HIS A 167 -3.63 30.79 13.46
CA HIS A 167 -3.25 31.31 12.15
C HIS A 167 -2.16 30.48 11.46
N TRP A 168 -1.14 30.03 12.21
CA TRP A 168 0.02 29.33 11.66
C TRP A 168 -0.20 27.82 11.52
N VAL A 169 -0.86 27.19 12.50
CA VAL A 169 -1.07 25.74 12.55
C VAL A 169 -2.40 25.39 11.89
N ARG A 170 -2.37 25.22 10.57
CA ARG A 170 -3.55 24.84 9.75
C ARG A 170 -3.32 23.50 9.06
N PRO A 171 -3.82 22.38 9.61
CA PRO A 171 -3.61 21.03 9.07
C PRO A 171 -3.97 20.90 7.58
N GLU A 172 -5.01 21.59 7.12
CA GLU A 172 -5.45 21.63 5.72
C GLU A 172 -4.44 22.26 4.76
N LYS A 173 -3.48 23.05 5.26
CA LYS A 173 -2.36 23.58 4.49
C LYS A 173 -1.12 22.69 4.53
N MET A 174 -1.10 21.70 5.43
CA MET A 174 0.04 20.77 5.62
C MET A 174 -0.10 19.48 4.81
N ILE A 175 -1.26 19.26 4.18
CA ILE A 175 -1.53 18.11 3.31
C ILE A 175 -1.19 18.37 1.84
N LYS A 176 -0.97 19.64 1.46
CA LYS A 176 -0.59 20.02 0.09
C LYS A 176 0.88 20.39 0.07
N ASN A 177 1.70 19.40 -0.22
CA ASN A 177 3.03 19.65 -0.74
C ASN A 177 3.46 18.45 -1.56
N ILE A 178 2.70 18.18 -2.62
CA ILE A 178 3.05 17.13 -3.57
C ILE A 178 2.44 17.41 -4.94
#